data_AF-A0AAJ3YWR3-F1
#
_entry.id   AF-A0AAJ3YWR3-F1
#
_cell.length_a   1.000
_cell.length_b   1.000
_cell.length_c   1.000
_cell.angle_alpha   90.00
_cell.angle_beta   90.00
_cell.angle_gamma   90.00
#
_symmetry.space_group_name_H-M   'P 1'
#
loop_
_entity.id
_entity.type
_entity.pdbx_description
1 polymer ?
#
loop_
_entity_poly.entity_id
_entity_poly.type
_entity_poly.pdbx_seq_one_letter_code
_entity_poly.pdbx_strand_id
1 'polypeptide(L)'
;MRLARTPTIQRPPLPNAPQNLSYTATADSVTVKWDPVDGATSYKVYRGEAKNLDAEVTGPPHTLTGIAADTQLTVNVTAVNAAGESTMSQIVTRTTAS
;
A
#
# COMPACT_ATOMS: atom_id res chain seq x y z
N MET A 1 -42.28 11.96 -22.77
CA MET A 1 -40.83 11.99 -23.08
C MET A 1 -40.05 11.86 -21.78
N ARG A 2 -39.29 10.78 -21.57
CA ARG A 2 -38.31 10.71 -20.48
C ARG A 2 -36.96 11.12 -21.08
N LEU A 3 -36.36 12.19 -20.56
CA LEU A 3 -35.00 12.60 -20.94
C LEU A 3 -34.03 11.50 -20.51
N ALA A 4 -33.35 10.87 -21.46
CA ALA A 4 -32.20 10.02 -21.17
C ALA A 4 -31.08 10.93 -20.67
N ARG A 5 -30.66 10.76 -19.40
CA ARG A 5 -29.41 11.36 -18.92
C ARG A 5 -28.29 10.53 -19.51
N THR A 6 -27.49 11.11 -20.39
CA THR A 6 -26.22 10.50 -20.81
C THR A 6 -25.38 10.29 -19.54
N PRO A 7 -24.95 9.07 -19.20
CA PRO A 7 -24.06 8.90 -18.06
C PRO A 7 -22.74 9.55 -18.45
N THR A 8 -22.44 10.72 -17.88
CA THR A 8 -21.11 11.29 -17.95
C THR A 8 -20.20 10.27 -17.28
N ILE A 9 -19.26 9.64 -18.02
CA ILE A 9 -18.20 8.85 -17.39
C ILE A 9 -17.32 9.81 -16.60
N GLN A 10 -17.70 10.06 -15.35
CA GLN A 10 -16.90 10.84 -14.42
C GLN A 10 -15.82 9.90 -13.88
N ARG A 11 -14.56 10.23 -14.16
CA ARG A 11 -13.41 9.53 -13.58
C ARG A 11 -13.53 9.58 -12.05
N PRO A 12 -13.32 8.45 -11.34
CA PRO A 12 -13.35 8.46 -9.88
C PRO A 12 -12.30 9.42 -9.32
N PRO A 13 -12.44 9.89 -8.06
CA PRO A 13 -11.36 10.57 -7.38
C PRO A 13 -10.18 9.63 -7.14
N LEU A 14 -9.00 10.21 -6.88
CA LEU A 14 -7.86 9.44 -6.36
C LEU A 14 -8.24 8.79 -5.03
N PRO A 15 -7.78 7.56 -4.75
CA PRO A 15 -7.95 6.96 -3.43
C PRO A 15 -7.24 7.78 -2.36
N ASN A 16 -7.70 7.66 -1.11
CA ASN A 16 -6.96 8.16 0.04
C ASN A 16 -5.68 7.32 0.26
N ALA A 17 -4.68 7.88 0.94
CA ALA A 17 -3.55 7.08 1.40
C ALA A 17 -4.02 5.99 2.37
N PRO A 18 -3.44 4.77 2.31
CA PRO A 18 -3.66 3.74 3.32
C PRO A 18 -3.38 4.26 4.73
N GLN A 19 -4.20 3.87 5.70
CA GLN A 19 -4.08 4.30 7.10
C GLN A 19 -3.91 3.10 8.03
N ASN A 20 -3.64 3.38 9.31
CA ASN A 20 -3.52 2.39 10.37
C ASN A 20 -2.50 1.29 10.05
N LEU A 21 -1.36 1.71 9.50
CA LEU A 21 -0.26 0.80 9.22
C LEU A 21 0.21 0.15 10.52
N SER A 22 0.44 -1.16 10.44
CA SER A 22 0.99 -1.98 11.51
C SER A 22 1.89 -3.05 10.90
N TYR A 23 2.79 -3.62 11.69
CA TYR A 23 3.65 -4.69 11.20
C TYR A 23 3.95 -5.76 12.26
N THR A 24 4.27 -6.95 11.77
CA THR A 24 4.96 -8.02 12.50
C THR A 24 6.23 -8.39 11.76
N ALA A 25 7.23 -8.94 12.45
CA ALA A 25 8.51 -9.27 11.82
C ALA A 25 9.07 -10.60 12.31
N THR A 26 9.83 -11.25 11.42
CA THR A 26 10.77 -12.34 11.73
C THR A 26 12.20 -11.80 11.59
N ALA A 27 13.20 -12.69 11.68
CA ALA A 27 14.59 -12.31 11.42
C ALA A 27 14.85 -11.92 9.96
N ASP A 28 14.01 -12.38 9.03
CA ASP A 28 14.22 -12.25 7.58
C ASP A 28 13.06 -11.61 6.79
N SER A 29 11.97 -11.26 7.48
CA SER A 29 10.77 -10.72 6.86
C SER A 29 10.02 -9.71 7.73
N VAL A 30 9.24 -8.86 7.06
CA VAL A 30 8.32 -7.91 7.67
C VAL A 30 6.98 -8.05 6.97
N THR A 31 5.92 -8.33 7.73
CA THR A 31 4.53 -8.29 7.24
C THR A 31 3.91 -6.97 7.63
N VAL A 32 3.52 -6.16 6.64
CA VAL A 32 2.82 -4.88 6.85
C VAL A 32 1.34 -5.05 6.55
N LYS A 33 0.50 -4.54 7.44
CA LYS A 33 -0.96 -4.50 7.31
C LYS A 33 -1.45 -3.05 7.36
N TRP A 34 -2.51 -2.77 6.63
CA TRP A 34 -3.21 -1.49 6.61
C TRP A 34 -4.72 -1.74 6.47
N ASP A 35 -5.53 -0.69 6.63
CA ASP A 35 -6.96 -0.77 6.37
C ASP A 35 -7.28 -0.66 4.87
N PRO A 36 -8.22 -1.46 4.33
CA PRO A 36 -8.69 -1.30 2.97
C PRO A 36 -9.17 0.14 2.71
N VAL A 37 -8.80 0.67 1.54
CA VAL A 37 -9.16 2.02 1.10
C VAL A 37 -10.33 1.95 0.11
N ASP A 38 -11.39 2.69 0.40
CA ASP A 38 -12.54 2.82 -0.50
C ASP A 38 -12.13 3.34 -1.88
N GLY A 39 -12.58 2.66 -2.92
CA GLY A 39 -12.29 2.99 -4.31
C GLY A 39 -10.90 2.58 -4.78
N ALA A 40 -10.09 1.90 -3.97
CA ALA A 40 -8.84 1.27 -4.40
C ALA A 40 -9.11 -0.08 -5.08
N THR A 41 -8.36 -0.36 -6.15
CA THR A 41 -8.35 -1.66 -6.86
C THR A 41 -7.09 -2.46 -6.58
N SER A 42 -6.00 -1.78 -6.21
CA SER A 42 -4.72 -2.38 -5.82
C SER A 42 -3.95 -1.44 -4.89
N TYR A 43 -2.81 -1.93 -4.39
CA TYR A 43 -1.90 -1.21 -3.51
C TYR A 43 -0.48 -1.47 -3.95
N LYS A 44 0.36 -0.44 -4.00
CA LYS A 44 1.80 -0.59 -4.20
C LYS A 44 2.52 -0.49 -2.88
N VAL A 45 3.36 -1.47 -2.60
CA VAL A 45 4.19 -1.54 -1.40
C VAL A 45 5.63 -1.27 -1.80
N TYR A 46 6.26 -0.31 -1.12
CA TYR A 46 7.62 0.13 -1.39
C TYR A 46 8.49 -0.08 -0.16
N ARG A 47 9.79 -0.29 -0.39
CA ARG A 47 10.77 -0.53 0.67
C ARG A 47 12.00 0.36 0.54
N GLY A 48 12.52 0.76 1.69
CA GLY A 48 13.74 1.57 1.83
C GLY A 48 13.54 3.05 1.50
N GLU A 49 14.56 3.86 1.77
CA GLU A 49 14.52 5.31 1.58
C GLU A 49 14.32 5.71 0.11
N ALA A 50 14.88 4.91 -0.81
CA ALA A 50 14.69 5.08 -2.26
C ALA A 50 13.29 4.70 -2.75
N LYS A 51 12.43 4.14 -1.88
CA LYS A 51 11.07 3.68 -2.20
C LYS A 51 11.07 2.74 -3.41
N ASN A 52 11.90 1.71 -3.34
CA ASN A 52 11.91 0.67 -4.36
C ASN A 52 10.59 -0.09 -4.29
N LEU A 53 9.90 -0.24 -5.42
CA LEU A 53 8.67 -1.05 -5.47
C LEU A 53 9.01 -2.49 -5.12
N ASP A 54 8.38 -3.02 -4.09
CA ASP A 54 8.48 -4.41 -3.69
C ASP A 54 7.40 -5.24 -4.40
N ALA A 55 6.15 -4.79 -4.34
CA ALA A 55 5.03 -5.45 -5.00
C ALA A 55 3.84 -4.51 -5.26
N GLU A 56 2.99 -4.92 -6.21
CA GLU A 56 1.60 -4.44 -6.30
C GLU A 56 0.65 -5.59 -5.92
N VAL A 57 -0.24 -5.35 -4.95
CA VAL A 57 -1.15 -6.35 -4.37
C VAL A 57 -2.60 -5.88 -4.42
N THR A 58 -3.57 -6.78 -4.38
CA THR A 58 -5.00 -6.42 -4.41
C THR A 58 -5.59 -6.10 -3.04
N GLY A 59 -4.87 -6.38 -1.95
CA GLY A 59 -5.31 -6.09 -0.59
C GLY A 59 -4.24 -6.35 0.48
N PRO A 60 -4.50 -5.93 1.73
CA PRO A 60 -3.63 -6.20 2.87
C PRO A 60 -3.79 -7.64 3.41
N PRO A 61 -2.80 -8.17 4.15
CA PRO A 61 -1.45 -7.62 4.35
C PRO A 61 -0.49 -7.99 3.22
N HIS A 62 0.73 -7.44 3.24
CA HIS A 62 1.83 -7.87 2.37
C HIS A 62 3.09 -8.21 3.19
N THR A 63 3.81 -9.25 2.80
CA THR A 63 5.05 -9.69 3.46
C THR A 63 6.26 -9.41 2.57
N LEU A 64 7.15 -8.53 3.05
CA LEU A 64 8.45 -8.27 2.47
C LEU A 64 9.46 -9.30 3.01
N THR A 65 10.18 -9.98 2.13
CA THR A 65 11.19 -10.98 2.49
C THR A 65 12.59 -10.54 2.05
N GLY A 66 13.61 -11.33 2.40
CA GLY A 66 15.00 -11.07 2.02
C GLY A 66 15.57 -9.84 2.73
N ILE A 67 15.14 -9.59 3.96
CA ILE A 67 15.67 -8.53 4.83
C ILE A 67 16.69 -9.20 5.76
N ALA A 68 17.83 -8.55 6.04
CA ALA A 68 18.76 -9.09 7.03
C ALA A 68 18.17 -8.97 8.46
N ALA A 69 18.66 -9.80 9.39
CA ALA A 69 18.27 -9.69 10.80
C ALA A 69 18.66 -8.33 11.42
N ASP A 70 17.93 -7.92 12.44
CA ASP A 70 18.09 -6.63 13.15
C ASP A 70 18.22 -5.40 12.22
N THR A 71 17.51 -5.42 11.09
CA THR A 71 17.57 -4.37 10.07
C THR A 71 16.32 -3.51 10.15
N GLN A 72 16.54 -2.21 10.33
CA GLN A 72 15.48 -1.22 10.20
C GLN A 72 15.13 -1.00 8.72
N LEU A 73 13.83 -0.96 8.41
CA LEU A 73 13.33 -0.74 7.06
C LEU A 73 12.13 0.20 7.08
N THR A 74 12.18 1.25 6.27
CA THR A 74 11.00 2.09 5.97
C THR A 74 10.16 1.39 4.90
N VAL A 75 8.85 1.28 5.17
CA VAL A 75 7.86 0.76 4.23
C VAL A 75 6.82 1.85 3.94
N ASN A 76 6.48 2.02 2.66
CA ASN A 76 5.42 2.91 2.21
C ASN A 76 4.35 2.12 1.47
N VAL A 77 3.09 2.52 1.58
CA VAL A 77 1.99 1.92 0.82
C VAL A 77 1.17 3.02 0.14
N THR A 78 0.87 2.86 -1.14
CA THR A 78 -0.14 3.67 -1.85
C THR A 78 -1.35 2.81 -2.20
N ALA A 79 -2.51 3.44 -2.30
CA ALA A 79 -3.71 2.85 -2.89
C ALA A 79 -3.82 3.30 -4.35
N VAL A 80 -4.28 2.42 -5.23
CA VAL A 80 -4.30 2.66 -6.68
C VAL A 80 -5.69 2.38 -7.23
N ASN A 81 -6.18 3.23 -8.12
CA ASN A 81 -7.36 2.97 -8.94
C ASN A 81 -7.22 3.57 -10.35
N ALA A 82 -8.30 3.56 -11.13
CA ALA A 82 -8.31 4.10 -12.49
C ALA A 82 -8.00 5.62 -12.59
N ALA A 83 -8.08 6.37 -11.49
CA ALA A 83 -7.69 7.77 -11.42
C ALA A 83 -6.18 7.96 -11.16
N GLY A 84 -5.49 6.93 -10.65
CA GLY A 84 -4.07 6.94 -10.34
C GLY A 84 -3.76 6.43 -8.93
N GLU A 85 -2.56 6.78 -8.47
CA GLU A 85 -2.06 6.40 -7.14
C GLU A 85 -2.31 7.51 -6.12
N SER A 86 -2.63 7.11 -4.88
CA SER A 86 -2.75 8.01 -3.74
C SER A 86 -1.41 8.60 -3.33
N THR A 87 -1.44 9.51 -2.36
CA THR A 87 -0.24 9.81 -1.56
C THR A 87 0.23 8.58 -0.78
N MET A 88 1.50 8.56 -0.41
CA MET A 88 2.12 7.46 0.34
C MET A 88 1.81 7.55 1.83
N SER A 89 1.41 6.42 2.43
CA SER A 89 1.56 6.19 3.85
C SER A 89 3.01 5.78 4.18
N GLN A 90 3.35 5.70 5.47
CA GLN A 90 4.69 5.29 5.91
C GLN A 90 4.64 4.57 7.26
N ILE A 91 5.48 3.56 7.41
CA ILE A 91 5.83 2.96 8.70
C ILE A 91 7.31 2.60 8.73
N VAL A 92 7.97 2.82 9.88
CA VAL A 92 9.33 2.34 10.13
C VAL A 92 9.21 1.00 10.85
N THR A 93 9.90 -0.01 10.32
CA THR A 93 9.87 -1.40 10.80
C THR A 93 11.28 -1.87 11.15
N ARG A 94 11.39 -3.00 11.86
CA ARG A 94 12.66 -3.65 12.15
C ARG A 94 12.47 -5.17 12.21
N THR A 95 13.33 -5.94 11.54
CA THR A 95 13.39 -7.40 11.70
C THR A 95 13.89 -7.78 13.08
N THR A 96 13.53 -8.97 13.56
CA THR A 96 14.07 -9.44 14.84
C THR A 96 15.56 -9.76 14.71
N ALA A 97 16.27 -9.78 15.84
CA ALA A 97 17.59 -10.40 15.87
C ALA A 97 17.49 -11.92 15.61
N SER A 98 18.61 -12.54 15.23
CA SER A 98 18.73 -13.99 15.03
C SER A 98 18.76 -14.76 16.34
#